data_AF-A0A2E2QA27-F1
#
_entry.id   AF-A0A2E2QA27-F1
#
_cell.length_a   1.000
_cell.length_b   1.000
_cell.length_c   1.000
_cell.angle_alpha   90.00
_cell.angle_beta   90.00
_cell.angle_gamma   90.00
#
_symmetry.space_group_name_H-M   'P 1'
#
loop_
_entity.id
_entity.type
_entity.pdbx_description
1 polymer ?
#
loop_
_entity_poly.entity_id
_entity_poly.type
_entity_poly.pdbx_seq_one_letter_code
_entity_poly.pdbx_strand_id
1 'polypeptide(L)'
;MKYFLFLASLTLLLTGSHANARECYTLDEARAEQIIRIHSELMVVGLNCQHRANLTNAYQEYKRFTNQHAYLLEQQDSVMEAFYTSNGIDKPSRAVHNFRTSIVNKIASDAAIRPDGFCATYGSRLNFARGLNTQQLMKWASSYPISKPLCGQY
;
A
#
# COMPACT_ATOMS: atom_id res chain seq x y z
N MET A 1 -0.41 71.20 -18.77
CA MET A 1 -1.29 70.86 -17.63
C MET A 1 -1.97 69.54 -17.97
N LYS A 2 -1.44 68.43 -17.44
CA LYS A 2 -2.03 67.64 -16.33
C LYS A 2 -3.26 66.84 -16.77
N TYR A 3 -3.04 65.59 -17.21
CA TYR A 3 -3.93 64.47 -16.88
C TYR A 3 -3.08 63.21 -16.69
N PHE A 4 -2.68 63.01 -15.43
CA PHE A 4 -1.96 61.87 -14.90
C PHE A 4 -2.97 61.20 -13.96
N LEU A 5 -3.74 60.20 -14.41
CA LEU A 5 -4.70 59.53 -13.54
C LEU A 5 -4.78 58.01 -13.81
N PHE A 6 -4.23 57.30 -12.82
CA PHE A 6 -4.70 56.02 -12.27
C PHE A 6 -4.52 54.72 -13.07
N LEU A 7 -3.28 54.22 -13.06
CA LEU A 7 -3.01 52.78 -12.99
C LEU A 7 -3.32 52.29 -11.56
N ALA A 8 -4.57 51.88 -11.30
CA ALA A 8 -4.90 51.11 -10.10
C ALA A 8 -4.52 49.64 -10.33
N SER A 9 -3.29 49.29 -9.94
CA SER A 9 -2.80 47.91 -9.89
C SER A 9 -3.57 47.14 -8.81
N LEU A 10 -4.65 46.46 -9.20
CA LEU A 10 -5.33 45.46 -8.36
C LEU A 10 -4.53 44.14 -8.44
N THR A 11 -3.41 44.09 -7.72
CA THR A 11 -2.68 42.85 -7.43
C THR A 11 -3.47 42.09 -6.37
N LEU A 12 -4.46 41.32 -6.85
CA LEU A 12 -5.19 40.35 -6.04
C LEU A 12 -4.18 39.30 -5.56
N LEU A 13 -3.80 39.39 -4.27
CA LEU A 13 -3.01 38.39 -3.56
C LEU A 13 -3.79 37.07 -3.54
N LEU A 14 -3.51 36.22 -4.54
CA LEU A 14 -3.80 34.80 -4.51
C LEU A 14 -2.93 34.18 -3.41
N THR A 15 -3.39 34.22 -2.16
CA THR A 15 -2.90 33.32 -1.12
C THR A 15 -3.39 31.92 -1.49
N GLY A 16 -2.71 31.30 -2.46
CA GLY A 16 -2.85 29.88 -2.71
C GLY A 16 -2.42 29.16 -1.44
N SER A 17 -3.38 28.53 -0.75
CA SER A 17 -3.07 27.56 0.29
C SER A 17 -2.24 26.48 -0.37
N HIS A 18 -0.92 26.52 -0.20
CA HIS A 18 -0.07 25.38 -0.50
C HIS A 18 -0.56 24.25 0.40
N ALA A 19 -1.34 23.33 -0.18
CA ALA A 19 -1.66 22.07 0.46
C ALA A 19 -0.33 21.33 0.62
N ASN A 20 0.29 21.48 1.78
CA ASN A 20 1.50 20.74 2.11
C ASN A 20 1.16 19.25 2.03
N ALA A 21 1.95 18.51 1.26
CA ALA A 21 1.86 17.06 1.21
C ALA A 21 1.93 16.52 2.65
N ARG A 22 0.94 15.70 3.02
CA ARG A 22 0.83 15.19 4.37
C ARG A 22 1.82 14.04 4.58
N GLU A 23 2.76 14.24 5.50
CA GLU A 23 3.80 13.24 5.78
C GLU A 23 3.36 12.09 6.69
N CYS A 24 2.10 12.07 7.13
CA CYS A 24 1.51 11.06 8.01
C CYS A 24 0.30 10.37 7.38
N TYR A 25 -0.08 9.22 7.94
CA TYR A 25 -1.28 8.46 7.56
C TYR A 25 -2.45 8.71 8.51
N THR A 26 -3.66 8.66 7.97
CA THR A 26 -4.83 8.33 8.77
C THR A 26 -4.78 6.86 9.18
N LEU A 27 -5.64 6.45 10.12
CA LEU A 27 -5.77 5.03 10.46
C LEU A 27 -6.15 4.16 9.26
N ASP A 28 -6.96 4.68 8.34
CA ASP A 28 -7.43 3.92 7.19
C ASP A 28 -6.35 3.79 6.12
N GLU A 29 -5.53 4.82 5.91
CA GLU A 29 -4.38 4.72 5.00
C GLU A 29 -3.28 3.81 5.53
N ALA A 30 -3.03 3.86 6.84
CA ALA A 30 -2.13 2.91 7.50
C ALA A 30 -2.59 1.46 7.30
N ARG A 31 -3.89 1.20 7.48
CA ARG A 31 -4.49 -0.12 7.24
C ARG A 31 -4.41 -0.52 5.77
N ALA A 32 -4.68 0.41 4.85
CA ALA A 32 -4.61 0.16 3.42
C ALA A 32 -3.20 -0.26 3.01
N GLU A 33 -2.17 0.44 3.50
CA GLU A 33 -0.79 0.05 3.30
C GLU A 33 -0.51 -1.38 3.80
N GLN A 34 -0.92 -1.68 5.04
CA GLN A 34 -0.69 -2.99 5.67
C GLN A 34 -1.35 -4.14 4.89
N ILE A 35 -2.57 -3.95 4.41
CA ILE A 35 -3.28 -4.93 3.57
C ILE A 35 -2.57 -5.12 2.23
N ILE A 36 -2.12 -4.03 1.60
CA ILE A 36 -1.32 -4.11 0.36
C ILE A 36 -0.03 -4.90 0.58
N ARG A 37 0.65 -4.69 1.72
CA ARG A 37 1.85 -5.45 2.09
C ARG A 37 1.57 -6.94 2.26
N ILE A 38 0.49 -7.31 2.95
CA ILE A 38 0.06 -8.71 3.06
C ILE A 38 -0.16 -9.30 1.68
N HIS A 39 -0.94 -8.62 0.83
CA HIS A 39 -1.27 -9.12 -0.50
C HIS A 39 0.00 -9.33 -1.36
N SER A 40 0.91 -8.35 -1.35
CA SER A 40 2.19 -8.43 -2.06
C SER A 40 3.08 -9.55 -1.52
N GLU A 41 3.14 -9.75 -0.20
CA GLU A 41 3.91 -10.84 0.41
C GLU A 41 3.35 -12.20 0.02
N LEU A 42 2.04 -12.40 0.16
CA LEU A 42 1.39 -13.68 -0.18
C LEU A 42 1.57 -14.04 -1.65
N MET A 43 1.61 -13.05 -2.56
CA MET A 43 1.95 -13.27 -3.96
C MET A 43 3.36 -13.84 -4.12
N VAL A 44 4.37 -13.22 -3.48
CA VAL A 44 5.77 -13.66 -3.58
C VAL A 44 5.96 -15.03 -2.94
N VAL A 45 5.34 -15.28 -1.79
CA VAL A 45 5.34 -16.60 -1.15
C VAL A 45 4.68 -17.65 -2.05
N GLY A 46 3.52 -17.32 -2.64
CA GLY A 46 2.81 -18.20 -3.55
C GLY A 46 3.65 -18.61 -4.76
N LEU A 47 4.35 -17.64 -5.37
CA LEU A 47 5.22 -17.88 -6.53
C LEU A 47 6.47 -18.70 -6.18
N ASN A 48 7.13 -18.39 -5.06
CA ASN A 48 8.41 -19.01 -4.71
C ASN A 48 8.26 -20.36 -4.02
N CYS A 49 7.14 -20.61 -3.33
CA CYS A 49 6.96 -21.82 -2.52
C CYS A 49 6.07 -22.89 -3.18
N GLN A 50 5.57 -22.67 -4.39
CA GLN A 50 4.65 -23.59 -5.09
C GLN A 50 5.21 -25.00 -5.34
N HIS A 51 6.54 -25.17 -5.36
CA HIS A 51 7.19 -26.46 -5.63
C HIS A 51 7.58 -27.21 -4.34
N ARG A 52 7.22 -26.70 -3.16
CA ARG A 52 7.53 -27.34 -1.88
C ARG A 52 6.51 -28.43 -1.58
N ALA A 53 6.97 -29.61 -1.17
CA ALA A 53 6.12 -30.77 -0.90
C ALA A 53 5.04 -30.53 0.18
N ASN A 54 5.29 -29.61 1.12
CA ASN A 54 4.36 -29.23 2.20
C ASN A 54 3.44 -28.04 1.86
N LEU A 55 3.61 -27.43 0.67
CA LEU A 55 2.85 -26.26 0.21
C LEU A 55 2.37 -26.48 -1.23
N THR A 56 1.89 -27.69 -1.53
CA THR A 56 1.32 -28.02 -2.83
C THR A 56 0.22 -27.01 -3.18
N ASN A 57 0.36 -26.35 -4.32
CA ASN A 57 -0.55 -25.32 -4.82
C ASN A 57 -0.49 -23.94 -4.11
N ALA A 58 0.65 -23.56 -3.51
CA ALA A 58 0.83 -22.25 -2.85
C ALA A 58 0.30 -21.05 -3.67
N TYR A 59 0.58 -20.99 -4.98
CA TYR A 59 0.08 -19.91 -5.83
C TYR A 59 -1.44 -19.94 -6.04
N GLN A 60 -2.06 -21.12 -6.03
CA GLN A 60 -3.53 -21.24 -6.09
C GLN A 60 -4.18 -20.74 -4.80
N GLU A 61 -3.55 -21.00 -3.64
CA GLU A 61 -4.04 -20.48 -2.35
C GLU A 61 -3.92 -18.95 -2.27
N TYR A 62 -2.85 -18.37 -2.82
CA TYR A 62 -2.76 -16.92 -3.03
C TYR A 62 -3.94 -16.41 -3.87
N LYS A 63 -4.21 -17.01 -5.04
CA LYS A 63 -5.34 -16.57 -5.89
C LYS A 63 -6.69 -16.72 -5.19
N ARG A 64 -6.88 -17.78 -4.40
CA ARG A 64 -8.09 -17.97 -3.60
C ARG A 64 -8.25 -16.84 -2.58
N PHE A 65 -7.18 -16.50 -1.87
CA PHE A 65 -7.17 -15.35 -0.95
C PHE A 65 -7.52 -14.05 -1.69
N THR A 66 -6.90 -13.78 -2.84
CA THR A 66 -7.20 -12.59 -3.66
C THR A 66 -8.67 -12.54 -4.06
N ASN A 67 -9.24 -13.66 -4.52
CA ASN A 67 -10.64 -13.72 -4.93
C ASN A 67 -11.60 -13.54 -3.74
N GLN A 68 -11.31 -14.17 -2.61
CA GLN A 68 -12.10 -14.07 -1.39
C GLN A 68 -12.18 -12.64 -0.83
N HIS A 69 -11.11 -11.86 -1.01
CA HIS A 69 -11.00 -10.49 -0.49
C HIS A 69 -10.96 -9.41 -1.58
N ALA A 70 -11.37 -9.72 -2.81
CA ALA A 70 -11.21 -8.84 -3.97
C ALA A 70 -11.75 -7.42 -3.71
N TYR A 71 -12.97 -7.32 -3.17
CA TYR A 71 -13.60 -6.04 -2.83
C TYR A 71 -12.79 -5.24 -1.79
N LEU A 72 -12.31 -5.90 -0.73
CA LEU A 72 -11.49 -5.25 0.29
C LEU A 72 -10.18 -4.72 -0.31
N LEU A 73 -9.52 -5.55 -1.13
CA LEU A 73 -8.25 -5.21 -1.77
C LEU A 73 -8.40 -4.01 -2.71
N GLU A 74 -9.47 -3.97 -3.50
CA GLU A 74 -9.81 -2.83 -4.37
C GLU A 74 -10.06 -1.55 -3.57
N GLN A 75 -10.79 -1.65 -2.45
CA GLN A 75 -10.99 -0.51 -1.56
C GLN A 75 -9.68 0.01 -0.97
N GLN A 76 -8.77 -0.87 -0.56
CA GLN A 76 -7.48 -0.45 0.00
C GLN A 76 -6.60 0.22 -1.06
N ASP A 77 -6.64 -0.25 -2.32
CA ASP A 77 -5.96 0.45 -3.42
C ASP A 77 -6.55 1.85 -3.62
N SER A 78 -7.88 1.99 -3.61
CA SER A 78 -8.56 3.28 -3.72
C SER A 78 -8.17 4.26 -2.59
N VAL A 79 -8.03 3.78 -1.36
CA VAL A 79 -7.57 4.60 -0.22
C VAL A 79 -6.16 5.12 -0.46
N MET A 80 -5.24 4.27 -0.94
CA MET A 80 -3.87 4.70 -1.22
C MET A 80 -3.78 5.62 -2.43
N GLU A 81 -4.60 5.42 -3.45
CA GLU A 81 -4.71 6.35 -4.58
C GLU A 81 -5.20 7.74 -4.13
N ALA A 82 -6.20 7.78 -3.26
CA ALA A 82 -6.68 9.04 -2.67
C ALA A 82 -5.59 9.72 -1.83
N PHE A 83 -4.84 8.96 -1.04
CA PHE A 83 -3.68 9.47 -0.31
C PHE A 83 -2.66 10.11 -1.28
N TYR A 84 -2.23 9.39 -2.31
CA TYR A 84 -1.26 9.92 -3.28
C TYR A 84 -1.80 11.16 -4.01
N THR A 85 -3.08 11.17 -4.38
CA THR A 85 -3.74 12.32 -5.00
C THR A 85 -3.70 13.54 -4.09
N SER A 86 -4.08 13.39 -2.81
CA SER A 86 -4.07 14.48 -1.84
C SER A 86 -2.65 15.01 -1.54
N ASN A 87 -1.63 14.23 -1.86
CA ASN A 87 -0.22 14.58 -1.71
C ASN A 87 0.41 15.14 -3.01
N GLY A 88 -0.41 15.47 -4.02
CA GLY A 88 0.06 16.08 -5.26
C GLY A 88 0.77 15.12 -6.21
N ILE A 89 0.54 13.81 -6.10
CA ILE A 89 1.08 12.84 -7.05
C ILE A 89 0.19 12.76 -8.30
N ASP A 90 0.74 13.12 -9.45
CA ASP A 90 0.01 13.18 -10.73
C ASP A 90 -0.56 11.83 -11.22
N LYS A 91 0.08 10.71 -10.84
CA LYS A 91 -0.29 9.36 -11.28
C LYS A 91 -0.48 8.43 -10.07
N PRO A 92 -1.56 8.60 -9.29
CA PRO A 92 -1.76 7.90 -8.02
C PRO A 92 -1.80 6.37 -8.19
N SER A 93 -2.49 5.84 -9.20
CA SER A 93 -2.49 4.39 -9.47
C SER A 93 -1.10 3.84 -9.80
N ARG A 94 -0.27 4.62 -10.51
CA ARG A 94 1.12 4.24 -10.77
C ARG A 94 1.95 4.27 -9.49
N ALA A 95 1.68 5.20 -8.57
CA ALA A 95 2.35 5.23 -7.28
C ALA A 95 1.99 4.00 -6.42
N VAL A 96 0.71 3.58 -6.39
CA VAL A 96 0.31 2.32 -5.75
C VAL A 96 1.00 1.12 -6.38
N HIS A 97 1.07 1.05 -7.71
CA HIS A 97 1.79 -0.02 -8.40
C HIS A 97 3.29 -0.04 -8.04
N ASN A 98 3.96 1.12 -8.06
CA ASN A 98 5.36 1.24 -7.68
C ASN A 98 5.59 0.82 -6.22
N PHE A 99 4.66 1.18 -5.32
CA PHE A 99 4.69 0.76 -3.94
C PHE A 99 4.63 -0.78 -3.81
N ARG A 100 3.66 -1.42 -4.48
CA ARG A 100 3.57 -2.90 -4.56
C ARG A 100 4.87 -3.51 -5.09
N THR A 101 5.41 -2.98 -6.18
CA THR A 101 6.67 -3.43 -6.78
C THR A 101 7.84 -3.31 -5.81
N SER A 102 7.93 -2.22 -5.04
CA SER A 102 9.00 -2.05 -4.04
C SER A 102 8.94 -3.11 -2.93
N ILE A 103 7.73 -3.46 -2.47
CA ILE A 103 7.52 -4.53 -1.48
C ILE A 103 7.93 -5.87 -2.07
N VAL A 104 7.44 -6.18 -3.27
CA VAL A 104 7.71 -7.44 -3.96
C VAL A 104 9.21 -7.63 -4.19
N ASN A 105 9.91 -6.60 -4.67
CA ASN A 105 11.35 -6.66 -4.90
C ASN A 105 12.14 -6.92 -3.60
N LYS A 106 11.73 -6.29 -2.49
CA LYS A 106 12.34 -6.53 -1.19
C LYS A 106 12.18 -7.98 -0.76
N ILE A 107 10.95 -8.50 -0.79
CA ILE A 107 10.65 -9.88 -0.36
C ILE A 107 11.28 -10.90 -1.30
N ALA A 108 11.27 -10.65 -2.61
CA ALA A 108 11.88 -11.52 -3.61
C ALA A 108 13.41 -11.58 -3.47
N SER A 109 14.05 -10.47 -3.10
CA SER A 109 15.47 -10.44 -2.75
C SER A 109 15.76 -11.36 -1.56
N ASP A 110 14.94 -11.30 -0.51
CA ASP A 110 15.08 -12.18 0.67
C ASP A 110 14.87 -13.66 0.29
N ALA A 111 13.90 -13.95 -0.59
CA ALA A 111 13.65 -15.29 -1.10
C ALA A 111 14.82 -15.84 -1.93
N ALA A 112 15.46 -14.99 -2.75
CA ALA A 112 16.59 -15.39 -3.59
C ALA A 112 17.85 -15.70 -2.76
N ILE A 113 18.10 -14.95 -1.68
CA ILE A 113 19.28 -15.16 -0.82
C ILE A 113 19.13 -16.43 0.02
N ARG A 114 17.91 -16.75 0.49
CA ARG A 114 17.65 -17.95 1.31
C ARG A 114 16.41 -18.72 0.85
N PRO A 115 16.45 -19.45 -0.28
CA PRO A 115 15.27 -20.13 -0.82
C PRO A 115 14.64 -21.13 0.17
N ASP A 116 15.46 -21.93 0.85
CA ASP A 116 14.97 -22.92 1.82
C ASP A 116 14.41 -22.29 3.09
N GLY A 117 15.13 -21.30 3.63
CA GLY A 117 14.71 -20.59 4.83
C GLY A 117 13.46 -19.73 4.60
N PHE A 118 13.31 -19.17 3.41
CA PHE A 118 12.18 -18.32 3.05
C PHE A 118 10.86 -19.09 3.13
N CYS A 119 10.73 -20.22 2.42
CA CYS A 119 9.50 -20.99 2.45
C CYS A 119 9.22 -21.65 3.81
N ALA A 120 10.26 -22.01 4.57
CA ALA A 120 10.10 -22.47 5.95
C ALA A 120 9.54 -21.38 6.88
N THR A 121 9.94 -20.12 6.67
CA THR A 121 9.52 -18.97 7.50
C THR A 121 8.14 -18.45 7.11
N TYR A 122 7.89 -18.27 5.81
CA TYR A 122 6.72 -17.55 5.32
C TYR A 122 5.62 -18.44 4.75
N GLY A 123 5.93 -19.70 4.42
CA GLY A 123 4.97 -20.61 3.77
C GLY A 123 3.68 -20.85 4.57
N SER A 124 3.78 -20.88 5.90
CA SER A 124 2.62 -21.03 6.79
C SER A 124 1.64 -19.85 6.73
N ARG A 125 2.09 -18.66 6.31
CA ARG A 125 1.24 -17.47 6.21
C ARG A 125 0.15 -17.61 5.14
N LEU A 126 0.42 -18.32 4.05
CA LEU A 126 -0.61 -18.65 3.04
C LEU A 126 -1.74 -19.50 3.63
N ASN A 127 -1.39 -20.55 4.38
CA ASN A 127 -2.36 -21.41 5.03
C ASN A 127 -3.17 -20.67 6.09
N PHE A 128 -2.51 -19.78 6.84
CA PHE A 128 -3.17 -18.91 7.80
C PHE A 128 -4.16 -17.95 7.11
N ALA A 129 -3.71 -17.25 6.06
CA ALA A 129 -4.50 -16.26 5.34
C ALA A 129 -5.79 -16.84 4.74
N ARG A 130 -5.77 -18.11 4.29
CA ARG A 130 -6.92 -18.81 3.71
C ARG A 130 -8.13 -18.87 4.63
N GLY A 131 -7.92 -18.92 5.95
CA GLY A 131 -8.99 -19.05 6.93
C GLY A 131 -9.57 -17.73 7.42
N LEU A 132 -9.02 -16.59 7.00
CA LEU A 132 -9.37 -15.31 7.58
C LEU A 132 -10.62 -14.72 6.94
N ASN A 133 -11.58 -14.31 7.76
CA ASN A 133 -12.58 -13.33 7.34
C ASN A 133 -11.97 -11.90 7.34
N THR A 134 -12.71 -10.93 6.81
CA THR A 134 -12.25 -9.53 6.72
C THR A 134 -11.80 -8.96 8.06
N GLN A 135 -12.53 -9.21 9.15
CA GLN A 135 -12.16 -8.67 10.47
C GLN A 135 -10.86 -9.28 11.00
N GLN A 136 -10.67 -10.59 10.81
CA GLN A 136 -9.44 -11.28 11.21
C GLN A 136 -8.25 -10.82 10.35
N LEU A 137 -8.46 -10.60 9.05
CA LEU A 137 -7.46 -10.05 8.16
C LEU A 137 -7.04 -8.64 8.59
N MET A 138 -7.98 -7.75 8.92
CA MET A 138 -7.69 -6.40 9.42
C MET A 138 -6.92 -6.44 10.74
N LYS A 139 -7.26 -7.37 11.64
CA LYS A 139 -6.51 -7.57 12.88
C LYS A 139 -5.07 -8.02 12.58
N TRP A 140 -4.89 -8.97 11.68
CA TRP A 140 -3.55 -9.43 11.30
C TRP A 140 -2.74 -8.33 10.60
N ALA A 141 -3.36 -7.52 9.75
CA ALA A 141 -2.73 -6.40 9.06
C ALA A 141 -2.06 -5.41 10.02
N SER A 142 -2.61 -5.19 11.21
CA SER A 142 -2.00 -4.31 12.22
C SER A 142 -0.59 -4.73 12.67
N SER A 143 -0.18 -5.97 12.41
CA SER A 143 1.18 -6.46 12.68
C SER A 143 2.22 -6.09 11.61
N TYR A 144 1.77 -5.58 10.45
CA TYR A 144 2.66 -5.14 9.37
C TYR A 144 3.13 -3.70 9.60
N PRO A 145 4.37 -3.37 9.20
CA PRO A 145 4.89 -2.02 9.34
C PRO A 145 4.13 -1.04 8.43
N ILE A 146 4.11 0.23 8.85
CA ILE A 146 3.62 1.37 8.06
C ILE A 146 4.81 2.26 7.65
N SER A 147 4.76 2.85 6.46
CA SER A 147 5.87 3.68 5.95
C SER A 147 5.86 5.13 6.45
N LYS A 148 4.75 5.57 7.03
CA LYS A 148 4.57 6.91 7.59
C LYS A 148 3.93 6.83 8.98
N PRO A 149 4.23 7.76 9.89
CA PRO A 149 3.58 7.81 11.20
C PRO A 149 2.08 8.11 11.08
N LEU A 150 1.31 7.83 12.15
CA LEU A 150 -0.08 8.25 12.22
C LEU A 150 -0.19 9.75 12.48
N CYS A 151 -1.14 10.41 11.82
CA CYS A 151 -1.40 11.81 12.05
C CYS A 151 -1.88 12.07 13.49
N GLY A 152 -1.37 13.12 14.13
CA GLY A 152 -1.74 13.49 15.49
C GLY A 152 -1.11 12.65 16.59
N GLN A 153 -0.12 11.81 16.27
CA GLN A 153 0.71 11.11 17.26
C GLN A 153 2.11 11.76 17.29
N TYR A 154 2.20 12.94 17.89
CA TYR A 154 3.45 13.66 18.18
C TYR A 154 3.41 14.21 19.60
#